data_AF-A0A517MCY7-F1
#
_entry.id   AF-A0A517MCY7-F1
#
_cell.length_a   1.000
_cell.length_b   1.000
_cell.length_c   1.000
_cell.angle_alpha   90.00
_cell.angle_beta   90.00
_cell.angle_gamma   90.00
#
_symmetry.space_group_name_H-M   'P 1'
#
loop_
_entity.id
_entity.type
_entity.pdbx_description
1 polymer ?
#
loop_
_entity_poly.entity_id
_entity_poly.type
_entity_poly.pdbx_seq_one_letter_code
_entity_poly.pdbx_strand_id
1 'polypeptide(L)'
;MMNSKCLTFIVWCVSLGFSCGVATAEELRTLQGRWIKIVTDLPSSPATDSLPQSVDAAVPQWIRFWKQPASCVDGWQLTLYLIKDLPRFRQAGLIPRSLPDFPHGFQSGKEAWAIVQPSDYFTRHLVLHESFHGFAEHVFGGTGPSWFAEGTAEMMATHTGSAGTIRVPIIPASREAAPYWGRFKIINQRRDEHVVPAIETILGQRNALYAEVEPYVWSWSAAVLMTMYPEYRSALTAASKRVADRSPGFASAFRGDLESEWPALRTRWQLLMEDFDYGYDIARNRADWKTPDLDWTGSVRTMKVAANRGWHSAGVKIPAGAEIQVKATGRYSLGNQPRPWICEPPGVTVRYHRGHPLGMVLAALVPIADGENGVVRPLQVEKVGSRASIVAKQDSWLYFRIGDDPSELADNQGEATVQFVQPAP
;
A
#
# COMPACT_ATOMS: atom_id res chain seq x y z
N MET A 1 39.24 -53.65 -73.86
CA MET A 1 38.25 -53.37 -72.79
C MET A 1 38.82 -52.26 -71.92
N MET A 2 38.38 -51.05 -72.21
CA MET A 2 38.75 -49.79 -71.57
C MET A 2 37.41 -49.15 -71.21
N ASN A 3 37.22 -48.75 -69.96
CA ASN A 3 36.69 -47.43 -69.57
C ASN A 3 36.06 -47.41 -68.18
N SER A 4 36.70 -46.60 -67.34
CA SER A 4 36.14 -45.51 -66.53
C SER A 4 34.80 -45.68 -65.81
N LYS A 5 34.96 -45.66 -64.48
CA LYS A 5 34.20 -44.91 -63.48
C LYS A 5 33.24 -43.84 -64.05
N CYS A 6 31.98 -43.89 -63.61
CA CYS A 6 31.20 -42.69 -63.28
C CYS A 6 30.07 -43.10 -62.30
N LEU A 7 30.22 -42.73 -61.02
CA LEU A 7 29.21 -42.92 -59.99
C LEU A 7 28.29 -41.68 -60.03
N THR A 8 27.02 -41.88 -60.33
CA THR A 8 26.01 -40.82 -60.45
C THR A 8 25.60 -40.31 -59.07
N PHE A 9 25.90 -39.03 -58.79
CA PHE A 9 25.29 -38.28 -57.69
C PHE A 9 23.87 -37.88 -58.09
N ILE A 10 22.87 -38.37 -57.35
CA ILE A 10 21.49 -37.89 -57.44
C ILE A 10 21.36 -36.69 -56.51
N VAL A 11 21.18 -35.51 -57.10
CA VAL A 11 20.83 -34.27 -56.38
C VAL A 11 19.34 -34.31 -56.06
N TRP A 12 19.00 -34.39 -54.78
CA TRP A 12 17.65 -34.07 -54.29
C TRP A 12 17.53 -32.55 -54.14
N CYS A 13 16.81 -31.92 -55.06
CA CYS A 13 16.31 -30.55 -54.89
C CYS A 13 15.18 -30.56 -53.85
N VAL A 14 15.50 -30.34 -52.58
CA VAL A 14 14.50 -29.94 -51.58
C VAL A 14 14.18 -28.47 -51.83
N SER A 15 13.02 -28.22 -52.44
CA SER A 15 12.40 -26.90 -52.48
C SER A 15 12.02 -26.49 -51.07
N LEU A 16 12.90 -25.72 -50.41
CA LEU A 16 12.57 -24.96 -49.21
C LEU A 16 11.57 -23.88 -49.63
N GLY A 17 10.29 -24.18 -49.50
CA GLY A 17 9.23 -23.18 -49.47
C GLY A 17 9.44 -22.32 -48.23
N PHE A 18 10.18 -21.21 -48.39
CA PHE A 18 10.08 -20.10 -47.45
C PHE A 18 8.66 -19.55 -47.57
N SER A 19 7.75 -20.03 -46.71
CA SER A 19 6.57 -19.24 -46.38
C SER A 19 7.08 -18.03 -45.62
N CYS A 20 7.35 -16.95 -46.34
CA CYS A 20 7.47 -15.63 -45.77
C CYS A 20 6.09 -15.29 -45.22
N GLY A 21 5.81 -15.71 -43.99
CA GLY A 21 4.67 -15.25 -43.23
C GLY A 21 4.85 -13.75 -43.08
N VAL A 22 4.17 -12.99 -43.92
CA VAL A 22 3.97 -11.57 -43.70
C VAL A 22 3.28 -11.49 -42.34
N ALA A 23 4.01 -11.08 -41.31
CA ALA A 23 3.42 -10.70 -40.05
C ALA A 23 2.52 -9.50 -40.36
N THR A 24 1.24 -9.77 -40.60
CA THR A 24 0.23 -8.72 -40.72
C THR A 24 0.26 -7.95 -39.41
N ALA A 25 0.46 -6.64 -39.46
CA ALA A 25 0.31 -5.78 -38.29
C ALA A 25 -1.14 -5.94 -37.78
N GLU A 26 -1.35 -6.76 -36.74
CA GLU A 26 -2.69 -7.00 -36.18
C GLU A 26 -3.31 -5.67 -35.81
N GLU A 27 -4.40 -5.27 -36.46
CA GLU A 27 -5.10 -3.99 -36.23
C GLU A 27 -5.33 -3.71 -34.74
N LEU A 28 -5.26 -2.43 -34.33
CA LEU A 28 -5.53 -2.06 -32.94
C LEU A 28 -6.96 -2.47 -32.57
N ARG A 29 -7.10 -3.18 -31.46
CA ARG A 29 -8.38 -3.66 -30.96
C ARG A 29 -9.00 -2.63 -30.04
N THR A 30 -10.32 -2.54 -30.07
CA THR A 30 -11.11 -1.73 -29.15
C THR A 30 -11.96 -2.64 -28.27
N LEU A 31 -11.85 -2.47 -26.96
CA LEU A 31 -12.67 -3.15 -25.96
C LEU A 31 -13.58 -2.11 -25.29
N GLN A 32 -14.88 -2.41 -25.22
CA GLN A 32 -15.88 -1.47 -24.74
C GLN A 32 -16.42 -1.91 -23.38
N GLY A 33 -16.38 -0.99 -22.41
CA GLY A 33 -17.10 -1.06 -21.14
C GLY A 33 -18.12 0.08 -21.02
N ARG A 34 -18.77 0.17 -19.86
CA ARG A 34 -19.71 1.25 -19.54
C ARG A 34 -18.97 2.58 -19.37
N TRP A 35 -17.96 2.61 -18.51
CA TRP A 35 -17.22 3.84 -18.17
C TRP A 35 -15.83 3.92 -18.79
N ILE A 36 -15.42 2.89 -19.53
CA ILE A 36 -14.12 2.87 -20.21
C ILE A 36 -14.21 2.30 -21.63
N LYS A 37 -13.41 2.85 -22.52
CA LYS A 37 -13.03 2.27 -23.81
C LYS A 37 -11.54 2.00 -23.78
N ILE A 38 -11.11 0.77 -24.05
CA ILE A 38 -9.69 0.40 -24.10
C ILE A 38 -9.27 0.16 -25.55
N VAL A 39 -8.25 0.88 -26.02
CA VAL A 39 -7.60 0.67 -27.31
C VAL A 39 -6.27 -0.03 -27.07
N THR A 40 -6.03 -1.18 -27.69
CA THR A 40 -4.85 -2.00 -27.40
C THR A 40 -4.31 -2.75 -28.62
N ASP A 41 -3.02 -3.02 -28.61
CA ASP A 41 -2.31 -3.91 -29.53
C ASP A 41 -2.07 -5.32 -28.94
N LEU A 42 -2.65 -5.61 -27.77
CA LEU A 42 -2.60 -6.93 -27.17
C LEU A 42 -3.54 -7.91 -27.89
N PRO A 43 -3.14 -9.18 -28.05
CA PRO A 43 -4.02 -10.22 -28.58
C PRO A 43 -5.20 -10.49 -27.62
N SER A 44 -6.25 -11.14 -28.14
CA SER A 44 -7.39 -11.55 -27.31
C SER A 44 -6.94 -12.55 -26.27
N SER A 45 -7.34 -12.30 -25.03
CA SER A 45 -7.09 -13.18 -23.89
C SER A 45 -8.12 -12.91 -22.80
N PRO A 46 -8.45 -13.88 -21.93
CA PRO A 46 -9.34 -13.62 -20.79
C PRO A 46 -8.86 -12.47 -19.90
N ALA A 47 -7.55 -12.31 -19.74
CA ALA A 47 -6.96 -11.26 -18.92
C ALA A 47 -7.17 -9.86 -19.52
N THR A 48 -6.93 -9.72 -20.83
CA THR A 48 -7.07 -8.45 -21.56
C THR A 48 -8.54 -8.10 -21.79
N ASP A 49 -9.34 -9.06 -22.22
CA ASP A 49 -10.73 -8.83 -22.64
C ASP A 49 -11.67 -8.54 -21.45
N SER A 50 -11.25 -8.88 -20.23
CA SER A 50 -11.99 -8.58 -18.99
C SER A 50 -11.62 -7.23 -18.34
N LEU A 51 -10.67 -6.48 -18.90
CA LEU A 51 -10.25 -5.19 -18.33
C LEU A 51 -11.39 -4.16 -18.27
N PRO A 52 -12.24 -3.99 -19.30
CA PRO A 52 -13.36 -3.05 -19.20
C PRO A 52 -14.32 -3.42 -18.06
N GLN A 53 -14.63 -4.71 -17.91
CA GLN A 53 -15.49 -5.20 -16.83
C GLN A 53 -14.87 -4.96 -15.45
N SER A 54 -13.54 -5.00 -15.35
CA SER A 54 -12.82 -4.71 -14.11
C SER A 54 -13.01 -3.26 -13.67
N VAL A 55 -12.88 -2.31 -14.61
CA VAL A 55 -13.14 -0.88 -14.35
C VAL A 55 -14.61 -0.65 -14.03
N ASP A 56 -15.51 -1.29 -14.77
CA ASP A 56 -16.95 -1.19 -14.51
C ASP A 56 -17.33 -1.73 -13.13
N ALA A 57 -16.66 -2.77 -12.63
CA ALA A 57 -16.85 -3.25 -11.27
C ALA A 57 -16.27 -2.31 -10.20
N ALA A 58 -15.20 -1.56 -10.51
CA ALA A 58 -14.51 -0.69 -9.58
C ALA A 58 -15.22 0.67 -9.38
N VAL A 59 -15.76 1.29 -10.44
CA VAL A 59 -16.37 2.63 -10.39
C VAL A 59 -17.46 2.77 -9.30
N PRO A 60 -18.43 1.84 -9.15
CA PRO A 60 -19.40 1.93 -8.06
C PRO A 60 -18.78 1.86 -6.65
N GLN A 61 -17.62 1.21 -6.50
CA GLN A 61 -16.90 1.13 -5.24
C GLN A 61 -16.21 2.46 -4.92
N TRP A 62 -15.62 3.11 -5.93
CA TRP A 62 -15.05 4.45 -5.80
C TRP A 62 -16.13 5.47 -5.40
N ILE A 63 -17.27 5.47 -6.08
CA ILE A 63 -18.42 6.34 -5.75
C ILE A 63 -18.83 6.17 -4.28
N ARG A 64 -18.99 4.92 -3.82
CA ARG A 64 -19.34 4.63 -2.41
C ARG A 64 -18.25 5.08 -1.45
N PHE A 65 -16.99 4.81 -1.76
CA PHE A 65 -15.87 5.17 -0.89
C PHE A 65 -15.82 6.68 -0.65
N TRP A 66 -15.95 7.47 -1.73
CA TRP A 66 -15.88 8.93 -1.73
C TRP A 66 -17.21 9.62 -1.41
N LYS A 67 -18.25 8.85 -1.08
CA LYS A 67 -19.60 9.35 -0.74
C LYS A 67 -20.19 10.29 -1.80
N GLN A 68 -19.94 9.98 -3.07
CA GLN A 68 -20.46 10.75 -4.20
C GLN A 68 -21.85 10.23 -4.62
N PRO A 69 -22.71 11.08 -5.21
CA PRO A 69 -23.96 10.62 -5.79
C PRO A 69 -23.68 9.76 -7.03
N ALA A 70 -24.54 8.76 -7.31
CA ALA A 70 -24.35 7.88 -8.47
C ALA A 70 -24.33 8.63 -9.81
N SER A 71 -25.00 9.79 -9.89
CA SER A 71 -25.02 10.65 -11.07
C SER A 71 -23.71 11.37 -11.34
N CYS A 72 -22.70 11.28 -10.45
CA CYS A 72 -21.41 11.94 -10.63
C CYS A 72 -20.61 11.39 -11.83
N VAL A 73 -21.05 10.30 -12.44
CA VAL A 73 -20.45 9.68 -13.63
C VAL A 73 -21.39 9.68 -14.84
N ASP A 74 -22.46 10.48 -14.80
CA ASP A 74 -23.40 10.57 -15.92
C ASP A 74 -22.71 11.19 -17.15
N GLY A 75 -22.77 10.49 -18.28
CA GLY A 75 -22.09 10.90 -19.51
C GLY A 75 -20.56 10.80 -19.47
N TRP A 76 -19.98 10.25 -18.40
CA TRP A 76 -18.54 10.02 -18.30
C TRP A 76 -18.13 8.69 -18.93
N GLN A 77 -17.08 8.76 -19.76
CA GLN A 77 -16.36 7.60 -20.27
C GLN A 77 -14.91 8.00 -20.51
N LEU A 78 -13.98 7.17 -20.06
CA LEU A 78 -12.53 7.33 -20.28
C LEU A 78 -12.10 6.53 -21.51
N THR A 79 -11.22 7.08 -22.36
CA THR A 79 -10.50 6.29 -23.36
C THR A 79 -9.11 5.97 -22.83
N LEU A 80 -8.77 4.69 -22.69
CA LEU A 80 -7.46 4.24 -22.23
C LEU A 80 -6.73 3.50 -23.35
N TYR A 81 -5.50 3.89 -23.63
CA TYR A 81 -4.60 3.22 -24.56
C TYR A 81 -3.70 2.25 -23.77
N LEU A 82 -3.95 0.94 -23.89
CA LEU A 82 -3.13 -0.10 -23.27
C LEU A 82 -2.11 -0.61 -24.28
N ILE A 83 -0.83 -0.35 -24.01
CA ILE A 83 0.23 -0.32 -25.01
C ILE A 83 1.28 -1.38 -24.71
N LYS A 84 1.53 -2.28 -25.68
CA LYS A 84 2.73 -3.13 -25.71
C LYS A 84 3.83 -2.55 -26.59
N ASP A 85 3.48 -2.03 -27.77
CA ASP A 85 4.36 -1.39 -28.74
C ASP A 85 4.14 0.13 -28.75
N LEU A 86 4.92 0.85 -27.94
CA LEU A 86 4.83 2.31 -27.83
C LEU A 86 5.09 3.04 -29.17
N PRO A 87 6.13 2.70 -29.96
CA PRO A 87 6.33 3.25 -31.30
C PRO A 87 5.08 3.17 -32.18
N ARG A 88 4.36 2.05 -32.15
CA ARG A 88 3.15 1.85 -32.96
C ARG A 88 2.06 2.88 -32.65
N PHE A 89 1.79 3.16 -31.37
CA PHE A 89 0.78 4.16 -30.97
C PHE A 89 1.24 5.59 -31.31
N ARG A 90 2.53 5.88 -31.20
CA ARG A 90 3.10 7.18 -31.62
C ARG A 90 2.93 7.40 -33.12
N GLN A 91 3.21 6.39 -33.94
CA GLN A 91 3.04 6.45 -35.40
C GLN A 91 1.58 6.61 -35.81
N ALA A 92 0.66 5.98 -35.07
CA ALA A 92 -0.78 6.11 -35.26
C ALA A 92 -1.35 7.47 -34.79
N GLY A 93 -0.53 8.35 -34.21
CA GLY A 93 -0.97 9.66 -33.69
C GLY A 93 -1.84 9.58 -32.43
N LEU A 94 -1.85 8.43 -31.74
CA LEU A 94 -2.67 8.18 -30.54
C LEU A 94 -1.99 8.63 -29.23
N ILE A 95 -0.77 9.18 -29.32
CA ILE A 95 -0.03 9.74 -28.20
C ILE A 95 0.29 11.20 -28.56
N PRO A 96 -0.36 12.17 -27.92
CA PRO A 96 -0.07 13.59 -28.15
C PRO A 96 1.41 13.91 -27.90
N ARG A 97 2.01 14.70 -28.80
CA ARG A 97 3.42 15.12 -28.68
C ARG A 97 3.70 16.00 -27.46
N SER A 98 2.65 16.56 -26.86
CA SER A 98 2.72 17.39 -25.65
C SER A 98 2.77 16.58 -24.36
N LEU A 99 2.53 15.27 -24.40
CA LEU A 99 2.63 14.43 -23.21
C LEU A 99 4.09 14.31 -22.77
N PRO A 100 4.37 14.40 -21.46
CA PRO A 100 5.70 14.08 -20.94
C PRO A 100 6.02 12.60 -21.16
N ASP A 101 7.27 12.20 -20.90
CA ASP A 101 7.60 10.78 -20.84
C ASP A 101 6.85 10.10 -19.68
N PHE A 102 6.25 8.95 -19.97
CA PHE A 102 5.49 8.14 -19.02
C PHE A 102 6.00 6.69 -19.05
N PRO A 103 6.87 6.29 -18.11
CA PRO A 103 7.46 4.95 -18.13
C PRO A 103 6.43 3.84 -17.86
N HIS A 104 5.33 4.17 -17.19
CA HIS A 104 4.29 3.22 -16.81
C HIS A 104 2.92 3.69 -17.29
N GLY A 105 2.45 4.85 -16.84
CA GLY A 105 1.17 5.37 -17.28
C GLY A 105 1.07 6.88 -17.09
N PHE A 106 0.02 7.45 -17.69
CA PHE A 106 -0.31 8.86 -17.58
C PHE A 106 -1.79 9.06 -17.91
N GLN A 107 -2.43 9.99 -17.20
CA GLN A 107 -3.80 10.40 -17.47
C GLN A 107 -3.87 11.89 -17.80
N SER A 108 -4.67 12.24 -18.82
CA SER A 108 -4.93 13.62 -19.19
C SER A 108 -6.36 13.79 -19.73
N GLY A 109 -7.16 14.61 -19.06
CA GLY A 109 -8.54 14.87 -19.45
C GLY A 109 -9.37 13.59 -19.53
N LYS A 110 -9.88 13.26 -20.73
CA LYS A 110 -10.70 12.05 -20.98
C LYS A 110 -9.90 10.89 -21.57
N GLU A 111 -8.57 10.99 -21.54
CA GLU A 111 -7.67 9.98 -22.07
C GLU A 111 -6.65 9.53 -21.03
N ALA A 112 -6.21 8.28 -21.15
CA ALA A 112 -5.13 7.72 -20.37
C ALA A 112 -4.28 6.78 -21.21
N TRP A 113 -3.01 6.61 -20.85
CA TRP A 113 -2.06 5.72 -21.50
C TRP A 113 -1.44 4.82 -20.43
N ALA A 114 -1.36 3.53 -20.68
CA ALA A 114 -0.77 2.56 -19.77
C ALA A 114 0.09 1.56 -20.56
N ILE A 115 1.33 1.37 -20.13
CA ILE A 115 2.24 0.36 -20.66
C ILE A 115 1.90 -0.99 -20.03
N VAL A 116 1.80 -2.04 -20.83
CA VAL A 116 1.58 -3.39 -20.33
C VAL A 116 2.66 -3.79 -19.32
N GLN A 117 2.25 -4.45 -18.24
CA GLN A 117 3.14 -4.85 -17.16
C GLN A 117 3.45 -6.36 -17.20
N PRO A 118 4.50 -6.84 -16.51
CA PRO A 118 4.90 -8.25 -16.56
C PRO A 118 3.87 -9.28 -16.07
N SER A 119 2.79 -8.84 -15.41
CA SER A 119 1.69 -9.70 -14.96
C SER A 119 0.32 -9.14 -15.31
N ASP A 120 -0.66 -10.01 -15.43
CA ASP A 120 -2.06 -9.64 -15.62
C ASP A 120 -2.59 -8.80 -14.46
N TYR A 121 -2.20 -9.12 -13.23
CA TYR A 121 -2.55 -8.32 -12.05
C TYR A 121 -2.01 -6.91 -12.18
N PHE A 122 -0.72 -6.76 -12.47
CA PHE A 122 -0.11 -5.43 -12.45
C PHE A 122 -0.55 -4.59 -13.66
N THR A 123 -0.83 -5.24 -14.80
CA THR A 123 -1.47 -4.57 -15.94
C THR A 123 -2.86 -4.08 -15.57
N ARG A 124 -3.69 -4.91 -14.93
CA ARG A 124 -5.02 -4.51 -14.46
C ARG A 124 -4.95 -3.41 -13.40
N HIS A 125 -4.01 -3.51 -12.48
CA HIS A 125 -3.75 -2.50 -11.46
C HIS A 125 -3.46 -1.15 -12.11
N LEU A 126 -2.58 -1.11 -13.11
CA LEU A 126 -2.27 0.13 -13.81
C LEU A 126 -3.47 0.68 -14.59
N VAL A 127 -4.26 -0.18 -15.24
CA VAL A 127 -5.52 0.22 -15.88
C VAL A 127 -6.50 0.83 -14.86
N LEU A 128 -6.67 0.21 -13.69
CA LEU A 128 -7.52 0.74 -12.61
C LEU A 128 -6.99 2.06 -12.05
N HIS A 129 -5.67 2.17 -11.89
CA HIS A 129 -4.98 3.36 -11.37
C HIS A 129 -5.19 4.57 -12.28
N GLU A 130 -4.88 4.44 -13.57
CA GLU A 130 -5.11 5.51 -14.54
C GLU A 130 -6.59 5.82 -14.73
N SER A 131 -7.45 4.80 -14.62
CA SER A 131 -8.90 4.99 -14.65
C SER A 131 -9.40 5.80 -13.45
N PHE A 132 -8.81 5.61 -12.27
CA PHE A 132 -9.14 6.39 -11.10
C PHE A 132 -8.70 7.85 -11.23
N HIS A 133 -7.55 8.14 -11.86
CA HIS A 133 -7.19 9.51 -12.20
C HIS A 133 -8.25 10.17 -13.10
N GLY A 134 -8.70 9.47 -14.14
CA GLY A 134 -9.78 9.95 -15.00
C GLY A 134 -11.10 10.17 -14.26
N PHE A 135 -11.42 9.29 -13.30
CA PHE A 135 -12.57 9.45 -12.41
C PHE A 135 -12.40 10.69 -11.51
N ALA A 136 -11.24 10.86 -10.88
CA ALA A 136 -10.95 11.99 -10.00
C ALA A 136 -11.00 13.32 -10.75
N GLU A 137 -10.39 13.41 -11.94
CA GLU A 137 -10.45 14.59 -12.80
C GLU A 137 -11.90 14.95 -13.15
N HIS A 138 -12.74 13.96 -13.48
CA HIS A 138 -14.15 14.18 -13.80
C HIS A 138 -15.00 14.57 -12.58
N VAL A 139 -14.88 13.81 -11.49
CA VAL A 139 -15.77 13.89 -10.33
C VAL A 139 -15.36 14.97 -9.35
N PHE A 140 -14.06 15.19 -9.18
CA PHE A 140 -13.50 16.16 -8.24
C PHE A 140 -13.01 17.44 -8.93
N GLY A 141 -12.91 17.46 -10.26
CA GLY A 141 -12.34 18.57 -11.02
C GLY A 141 -10.82 18.66 -10.93
N GLY A 142 -10.17 17.56 -10.56
CA GLY A 142 -8.72 17.49 -10.38
C GLY A 142 -8.27 16.22 -9.65
N THR A 143 -6.97 15.96 -9.66
CA THR A 143 -6.34 14.85 -8.92
C THR A 143 -5.64 15.28 -7.63
N GLY A 144 -5.39 16.58 -7.43
CA GLY A 144 -4.71 17.12 -6.25
C GLY A 144 -3.19 17.06 -6.35
N PRO A 145 -2.44 17.35 -5.27
CA PRO A 145 -0.99 17.21 -5.25
C PRO A 145 -0.59 15.75 -5.36
N SER A 146 0.65 15.53 -5.78
CA SER A 146 1.22 14.21 -6.07
C SER A 146 0.96 13.13 -5.01
N TRP A 147 1.12 13.41 -3.71
CA TRP A 147 0.83 12.40 -2.67
C TRP A 147 -0.64 11.96 -2.65
N PHE A 148 -1.56 12.90 -2.86
CA PHE A 148 -2.99 12.64 -2.83
C PHE A 148 -3.42 11.96 -4.12
N ALA A 149 -3.00 12.48 -5.26
CA ALA A 149 -3.28 11.94 -6.59
C ALA A 149 -2.83 10.47 -6.67
N GLU A 150 -1.55 10.20 -6.46
CA GLU A 150 -1.00 8.86 -6.61
C GLU A 150 -1.38 7.95 -5.47
N GLY A 151 -1.39 8.47 -4.23
CA GLY A 151 -1.73 7.66 -3.07
C GLY A 151 -3.16 7.14 -3.13
N THR A 152 -4.10 7.99 -3.57
CA THR A 152 -5.49 7.57 -3.73
C THR A 152 -5.70 6.72 -4.98
N ALA A 153 -5.01 6.97 -6.09
CA ALA A 153 -5.07 6.13 -7.29
C ALA A 153 -4.51 4.72 -7.04
N GLU A 154 -3.33 4.61 -6.41
CA GLU A 154 -2.76 3.33 -5.97
C GLU A 154 -3.71 2.59 -5.02
N MET A 155 -4.25 3.27 -4.01
CA MET A 155 -5.20 2.67 -3.07
C MET A 155 -6.44 2.15 -3.80
N MET A 156 -7.01 2.96 -4.70
CA MET A 156 -8.22 2.60 -5.45
C MET A 156 -8.00 1.55 -6.54
N ALA A 157 -6.74 1.25 -6.87
CA ALA A 157 -6.33 0.22 -7.80
C ALA A 157 -5.91 -1.10 -7.13
N THR A 158 -5.47 -1.08 -5.86
CA THR A 158 -5.18 -2.31 -5.12
C THR A 158 -6.45 -3.15 -4.98
N HIS A 159 -6.43 -4.37 -5.52
CA HIS A 159 -7.64 -5.17 -5.75
C HIS A 159 -7.47 -6.67 -5.50
N THR A 160 -8.60 -7.34 -5.33
CA THR A 160 -8.71 -8.80 -5.51
C THR A 160 -9.72 -9.12 -6.60
N GLY A 161 -9.65 -10.32 -7.17
CA GLY A 161 -10.52 -10.75 -8.26
C GLY A 161 -10.14 -10.15 -9.62
N SER A 162 -10.99 -10.40 -10.61
CA SER A 162 -10.86 -9.88 -11.97
C SER A 162 -12.25 -9.71 -12.59
N ALA A 163 -12.35 -8.98 -13.69
CA ALA A 163 -13.62 -8.77 -14.39
C ALA A 163 -14.70 -8.20 -13.43
N GLY A 164 -15.92 -8.73 -13.49
CA GLY A 164 -17.03 -8.33 -12.62
C GLY A 164 -16.87 -8.61 -11.12
N THR A 165 -15.82 -9.34 -10.69
CA THR A 165 -15.64 -9.71 -9.27
C THR A 165 -14.64 -8.83 -8.52
N ILE A 166 -14.15 -7.76 -9.15
CA ILE A 166 -13.17 -6.85 -8.55
C ILE A 166 -13.68 -6.31 -7.21
N ARG A 167 -12.79 -6.30 -6.20
CA ARG A 167 -13.00 -5.59 -4.93
C ARG A 167 -11.86 -4.62 -4.66
N VAL A 168 -12.20 -3.36 -4.41
CA VAL A 168 -11.28 -2.25 -4.12
C VAL A 168 -11.86 -1.30 -3.05
N PRO A 169 -11.02 -0.58 -2.29
CA PRO A 169 -9.59 -0.83 -2.10
C PRO A 169 -9.38 -2.04 -1.17
N ILE A 170 -8.25 -2.74 -1.31
CA ILE A 170 -7.84 -3.82 -0.39
C ILE A 170 -6.35 -3.71 -0.06
N ILE A 171 -5.91 -4.31 1.05
CA ILE A 171 -4.49 -4.61 1.26
C ILE A 171 -4.22 -5.99 0.64
N PRO A 172 -3.28 -6.13 -0.30
CA PRO A 172 -2.99 -7.43 -0.90
C PRO A 172 -2.62 -8.48 0.15
N ALA A 173 -3.23 -9.66 0.07
CA ALA A 173 -3.06 -10.71 1.07
C ALA A 173 -1.68 -11.39 1.03
N SER A 174 -1.02 -11.39 -0.13
CA SER A 174 0.31 -11.95 -0.32
C SER A 174 0.97 -11.39 -1.57
N ARG A 175 2.25 -11.70 -1.74
CA ARG A 175 3.01 -11.39 -2.97
C ARG A 175 2.41 -12.08 -4.19
N GLU A 176 1.91 -13.30 -4.02
CA GLU A 176 1.31 -14.11 -5.09
C GLU A 176 -0.07 -13.58 -5.50
N ALA A 177 -0.79 -12.95 -4.57
CA ALA A 177 -2.06 -12.29 -4.86
C ALA A 177 -1.89 -10.98 -5.66
N ALA A 178 -0.72 -10.33 -5.54
CA ALA A 178 -0.38 -9.09 -6.24
C ALA A 178 0.99 -9.18 -6.94
N PRO A 179 1.15 -10.08 -7.93
CA PRO A 179 2.44 -10.37 -8.53
C PRO A 179 2.99 -9.13 -9.25
N TYR A 180 4.29 -8.86 -9.04
CA TYR A 180 5.05 -7.71 -9.55
C TYR A 180 4.67 -6.33 -8.99
N TRP A 181 3.70 -6.24 -8.08
CA TRP A 181 3.34 -4.96 -7.46
C TRP A 181 4.45 -4.45 -6.52
N GLY A 182 4.97 -5.28 -5.61
CA GLY A 182 6.28 -5.02 -4.99
C GLY A 182 6.40 -3.85 -4.00
N ARG A 183 5.31 -3.15 -3.64
CA ARG A 183 5.36 -2.00 -2.70
C ARG A 183 5.89 -2.40 -1.33
N PHE A 184 5.44 -3.54 -0.78
CA PHE A 184 5.95 -4.07 0.49
C PHE A 184 7.44 -4.46 0.46
N LYS A 185 7.99 -4.82 -0.71
CA LYS A 185 9.44 -5.05 -0.82
C LYS A 185 10.22 -3.77 -0.51
N ILE A 186 9.74 -2.63 -1.01
CA ILE A 186 10.36 -1.32 -0.77
C ILE A 186 10.18 -0.92 0.69
N ILE A 187 8.99 -1.08 1.27
CA ILE A 187 8.75 -0.79 2.70
C ILE A 187 9.70 -1.62 3.57
N ASN A 188 9.81 -2.93 3.32
CA ASN A 188 10.70 -3.83 4.06
C ASN A 188 12.16 -3.37 3.96
N GLN A 189 12.64 -3.12 2.75
CA GLN A 189 14.01 -2.66 2.52
C GLN A 189 14.30 -1.35 3.27
N ARG A 190 13.41 -0.36 3.16
CA ARG A 190 13.62 0.97 3.76
C ARG A 190 13.47 0.96 5.28
N ARG A 191 12.66 0.06 5.82
CA ARG A 191 12.56 -0.23 7.27
C ARG A 191 13.86 -0.83 7.79
N ASP A 192 14.42 -1.82 7.10
CA ASP A 192 15.69 -2.47 7.46
C ASP A 192 16.89 -1.52 7.35
N GLU A 193 16.86 -0.61 6.37
CA GLU A 193 17.86 0.45 6.18
C GLU A 193 17.67 1.64 7.13
N HIS A 194 16.58 1.67 7.92
CA HIS A 194 16.23 2.76 8.83
C HIS A 194 16.07 4.14 8.15
N VAL A 195 15.55 4.15 6.92
CA VAL A 195 15.35 5.36 6.09
C VAL A 195 13.88 5.56 5.67
N VAL A 196 12.95 5.15 6.52
CA VAL A 196 11.51 5.37 6.30
C VAL A 196 11.19 6.87 6.38
N PRO A 197 10.52 7.47 5.38
CA PRO A 197 10.21 8.89 5.40
C PRO A 197 9.20 9.24 6.50
N ALA A 198 9.34 10.44 7.06
CA ALA A 198 8.31 11.04 7.89
C ALA A 198 7.06 11.37 7.07
N ILE A 199 5.90 11.40 7.72
CA ILE A 199 4.64 11.68 7.04
C ILE A 199 4.59 13.10 6.49
N GLU A 200 5.20 14.06 7.18
CA GLU A 200 5.45 15.43 6.71
C GLU A 200 6.17 15.45 5.36
N THR A 201 7.20 14.62 5.22
CA THR A 201 7.99 14.54 3.99
C THR A 201 7.10 14.14 2.83
N ILE A 202 6.25 13.13 3.03
CA ILE A 202 5.33 12.61 2.00
C ILE A 202 4.30 13.66 1.64
N LEU A 203 3.61 14.22 2.63
CA LEU A 203 2.53 15.20 2.42
C LEU A 203 3.05 16.53 1.85
N GLY A 204 4.33 16.84 2.09
CA GLY A 204 5.04 18.01 1.57
C GLY A 204 5.74 17.79 0.24
N GLN A 205 5.74 16.58 -0.34
CA GLN A 205 6.36 16.32 -1.63
C GLN A 205 5.73 17.22 -2.70
N ARG A 206 6.58 18.04 -3.32
CA ARG A 206 6.20 18.81 -4.51
C ARG A 206 6.06 17.86 -5.69
N ASN A 207 5.30 18.30 -6.70
CA ASN A 207 5.05 17.56 -7.93
C ASN A 207 6.35 17.20 -8.65
N ALA A 208 6.96 16.09 -8.25
CA ALA A 208 7.96 15.41 -9.02
C ALA A 208 7.20 14.61 -10.08
N LEU A 209 7.68 14.66 -11.33
CA LEU A 209 7.35 13.61 -12.27
C LEU A 209 7.91 12.34 -11.66
N TYR A 210 7.03 11.42 -11.23
CA TYR A 210 7.42 10.20 -10.55
C TYR A 210 8.09 9.24 -11.54
N ALA A 211 9.36 9.50 -11.84
CA ALA A 211 10.21 8.60 -12.60
C ALA A 211 10.60 7.36 -11.78
N GLU A 212 10.39 7.39 -10.46
CA GLU A 212 10.75 6.34 -9.52
C GLU A 212 9.49 5.72 -8.87
N VAL A 213 9.55 4.42 -8.57
CA VAL A 213 8.44 3.66 -7.98
C VAL A 213 8.24 3.97 -6.50
N GLU A 214 9.30 4.34 -5.79
CA GLU A 214 9.29 4.47 -4.33
C GLU A 214 8.31 5.54 -3.80
N PRO A 215 8.19 6.73 -4.39
CA PRO A 215 7.22 7.70 -3.90
C PRO A 215 5.76 7.21 -3.95
N TYR A 216 5.39 6.37 -4.93
CA TYR A 216 4.07 5.73 -4.97
C TYR A 216 3.81 4.87 -3.73
N VAL A 217 4.84 4.16 -3.24
CA VAL A 217 4.76 3.31 -2.03
C VAL A 217 4.35 4.16 -0.82
N TRP A 218 4.99 5.31 -0.66
CA TRP A 218 4.79 6.18 0.48
C TRP A 218 3.47 6.93 0.41
N SER A 219 3.10 7.44 -0.78
CA SER A 219 1.79 8.05 -1.03
C SER A 219 0.65 7.06 -0.80
N TRP A 220 0.77 5.83 -1.29
CA TRP A 220 -0.20 4.75 -1.04
C TRP A 220 -0.33 4.44 0.45
N SER A 221 0.80 4.28 1.14
CA SER A 221 0.81 4.00 2.58
C SER A 221 0.16 5.13 3.39
N ALA A 222 0.42 6.38 3.03
CA ALA A 222 -0.21 7.54 3.64
C ALA A 222 -1.73 7.53 3.39
N ALA A 223 -2.17 7.28 2.15
CA ALA A 223 -3.59 7.17 1.83
C ALA A 223 -4.27 6.04 2.64
N VAL A 224 -3.63 4.88 2.77
CA VAL A 224 -4.11 3.78 3.62
C VAL A 224 -4.27 4.24 5.06
N LEU A 225 -3.25 4.87 5.66
CA LEU A 225 -3.33 5.41 7.03
C LEU A 225 -4.52 6.37 7.19
N MET A 226 -4.76 7.24 6.21
CA MET A 226 -5.89 8.17 6.25
C MET A 226 -7.25 7.48 6.22
N THR A 227 -7.34 6.23 5.76
CA THR A 227 -8.59 5.46 5.83
C THR A 227 -8.80 4.72 7.15
N MET A 228 -7.73 4.56 7.94
CA MET A 228 -7.77 3.77 9.16
C MET A 228 -8.55 4.44 10.27
N TYR A 229 -8.67 5.76 10.32
CA TYR A 229 -9.31 6.46 11.45
C TYR A 229 -10.45 7.36 10.96
N PRO A 230 -11.60 7.43 11.65
CA PRO A 230 -12.74 8.26 11.23
C PRO A 230 -12.37 9.73 10.98
N GLU A 231 -11.58 10.31 11.88
CA GLU A 231 -11.09 11.69 11.80
C GLU A 231 -10.24 11.92 10.55
N TYR A 232 -9.34 10.99 10.22
CA TYR A 232 -8.47 11.09 9.04
C TYR A 232 -9.24 10.86 7.75
N ARG A 233 -10.19 9.92 7.78
CA ARG A 233 -11.02 9.60 6.62
C ARG A 233 -11.92 10.77 6.26
N SER A 234 -12.42 11.48 7.27
CA SER A 234 -13.20 12.71 7.08
C SER A 234 -12.34 13.78 6.40
N ALA A 235 -11.13 14.04 6.90
CA ALA A 235 -10.19 14.98 6.29
C ALA A 235 -9.81 14.59 4.85
N LEU A 236 -9.51 13.31 4.58
CA LEU A 236 -9.20 12.80 3.24
C LEU A 236 -10.35 13.04 2.26
N THR A 237 -11.59 12.74 2.68
CA THR A 237 -12.78 12.92 1.84
C THR A 237 -13.07 14.41 1.62
N ALA A 238 -12.87 15.26 2.64
CA ALA A 238 -13.04 16.70 2.49
C ALA A 238 -11.99 17.30 1.54
N ALA A 239 -10.75 16.79 1.56
CA ALA A 239 -9.68 17.23 0.69
C ALA A 239 -9.97 17.03 -0.80
N SER A 240 -10.80 16.03 -1.17
CA SER A 240 -11.20 15.83 -2.56
C SER A 240 -11.93 17.03 -3.15
N LYS A 241 -12.50 17.93 -2.33
CA LYS A 241 -13.18 19.16 -2.78
C LYS A 241 -12.22 20.30 -3.11
N ARG A 242 -10.93 20.14 -2.79
CA ARG A 242 -9.89 21.18 -2.92
C ARG A 242 -8.81 20.78 -3.92
N VAL A 243 -8.97 19.68 -4.65
CA VAL A 243 -7.96 19.11 -5.57
C VAL A 243 -7.60 20.01 -6.76
N ALA A 244 -8.43 21.02 -7.06
CA ALA A 244 -8.10 22.05 -8.03
C ALA A 244 -6.95 22.97 -7.53
N ASP A 245 -6.72 23.06 -6.22
CA ASP A 245 -5.59 23.78 -5.65
C ASP A 245 -4.30 22.98 -5.82
N ARG A 246 -3.49 23.38 -6.80
CA ARG A 246 -2.16 22.83 -7.06
C ARG A 246 -1.04 23.59 -6.35
N SER A 247 -1.38 24.56 -5.51
CA SER A 247 -0.43 25.33 -4.71
C SER A 247 -0.11 24.61 -3.39
N PRO A 248 0.87 25.09 -2.61
CA PRO A 248 1.09 24.63 -1.23
C PRO A 248 -0.14 24.80 -0.30
N GLY A 249 -1.15 25.56 -0.72
CA GLY A 249 -2.40 25.77 0.03
C GLY A 249 -3.14 24.47 0.34
N PHE A 250 -3.16 23.50 -0.58
CA PHE A 250 -3.78 22.20 -0.34
C PHE A 250 -3.17 21.50 0.86
N ALA A 251 -1.84 21.39 0.89
CA ALA A 251 -1.12 20.70 1.96
C ALA A 251 -1.28 21.44 3.29
N SER A 252 -1.24 22.78 3.28
CA SER A 252 -1.46 23.59 4.47
C SER A 252 -2.87 23.41 5.03
N ALA A 253 -3.90 23.43 4.17
CA ALA A 253 -5.29 23.23 4.58
C ALA A 253 -5.51 21.81 5.11
N PHE A 254 -4.98 20.79 4.44
CA PHE A 254 -5.06 19.41 4.90
C PHE A 254 -4.39 19.20 6.26
N ARG A 255 -3.23 19.83 6.47
CA ARG A 255 -2.56 19.82 7.77
C ARG A 255 -3.38 20.53 8.84
N GLY A 256 -4.00 21.67 8.52
CA GLY A 256 -4.90 22.39 9.42
C GLY A 256 -6.12 21.55 9.84
N ASP A 257 -6.72 20.81 8.90
CA ASP A 257 -7.84 19.89 9.18
C ASP A 257 -7.49 18.79 10.19
N LEU A 258 -6.19 18.51 10.40
CA LEU A 258 -5.66 17.46 11.28
C LEU A 258 -4.73 18.00 12.36
N GLU A 259 -4.76 19.30 12.64
CA GLU A 259 -3.80 19.94 13.56
C GLU A 259 -3.82 19.31 14.96
N SER A 260 -5.02 19.11 15.53
CA SER A 260 -5.18 18.48 16.86
C SER A 260 -4.71 17.03 16.89
N GLU A 261 -4.77 16.36 15.75
CA GLU A 261 -4.44 14.94 15.60
C GLU A 261 -2.98 14.72 15.21
N TRP A 262 -2.21 15.77 14.94
CA TRP A 262 -0.88 15.66 14.37
C TRP A 262 0.10 14.78 15.18
N PRO A 263 0.15 14.89 16.53
CA PRO A 263 0.97 13.99 17.34
C PRO A 263 0.54 12.52 17.22
N ALA A 264 -0.77 12.27 17.16
CA ALA A 264 -1.34 10.94 16.98
C ALA A 264 -1.00 10.38 15.61
N LEU A 265 -1.15 11.19 14.56
CA LEU A 265 -0.90 10.83 13.18
C LEU A 265 0.56 10.44 12.95
N ARG A 266 1.52 11.22 13.47
CA ARG A 266 2.95 10.88 13.42
C ARG A 266 3.26 9.56 14.14
N THR A 267 2.66 9.35 15.30
CA THR A 267 2.86 8.13 16.09
C THR A 267 2.28 6.91 15.37
N ARG A 268 1.07 7.03 14.84
CA ARG A 268 0.37 5.99 14.08
C ARG A 268 1.08 5.69 12.75
N TRP A 269 1.69 6.70 12.11
CA TRP A 269 2.54 6.50 10.93
C TRP A 269 3.76 5.63 11.26
N GLN A 270 4.49 5.96 12.33
CA GLN A 270 5.64 5.18 12.78
C GLN A 270 5.26 3.73 13.12
N LEU A 271 4.16 3.51 13.84
CA LEU A 271 3.65 2.17 14.16
C LEU A 271 3.17 1.40 12.93
N LEU A 272 2.51 2.09 11.97
CA LEU A 272 2.13 1.49 10.70
C LEU A 272 3.40 1.07 9.95
N MET A 273 4.37 1.96 9.75
CA MET A 273 5.60 1.63 9.04
C MET A 273 6.42 0.55 9.75
N GLU A 274 6.32 0.46 11.07
CA GLU A 274 6.86 -0.67 11.80
C GLU A 274 6.16 -1.95 11.37
N ASP A 275 4.84 -2.06 11.28
CA ASP A 275 4.11 -3.34 11.07
C ASP A 275 3.54 -3.62 9.67
N PHE A 276 3.60 -2.67 8.74
CA PHE A 276 2.85 -2.78 7.49
C PHE A 276 3.46 -3.81 6.54
N ASP A 277 2.66 -4.83 6.20
CA ASP A 277 3.01 -5.91 5.29
C ASP A 277 1.73 -6.48 4.62
N TYR A 278 1.87 -7.49 3.78
CA TYR A 278 0.77 -8.19 3.13
C TYR A 278 -0.29 -8.67 4.14
N GLY A 279 -1.57 -8.54 3.76
CA GLY A 279 -2.70 -8.99 4.56
C GLY A 279 -3.04 -8.11 5.77
N TYR A 280 -2.31 -7.01 6.01
CA TYR A 280 -2.50 -6.15 7.18
C TYR A 280 -3.97 -5.78 7.45
N ASP A 281 -4.47 -6.18 8.62
CA ASP A 281 -5.85 -5.85 9.03
C ASP A 281 -5.91 -4.40 9.54
N ILE A 282 -6.33 -3.49 8.66
CA ILE A 282 -6.41 -2.05 8.95
C ILE A 282 -7.35 -1.69 10.10
N ALA A 283 -8.30 -2.55 10.46
CA ALA A 283 -9.25 -2.29 11.55
C ALA A 283 -8.66 -2.74 12.89
N ARG A 284 -8.10 -3.95 12.95
CA ARG A 284 -7.53 -4.52 14.17
C ARG A 284 -6.19 -3.90 14.56
N ASN A 285 -5.42 -3.43 13.57
CA ASN A 285 -4.13 -2.78 13.82
C ASN A 285 -4.23 -1.27 14.08
N ARG A 286 -5.43 -0.71 14.27
CA ARG A 286 -5.55 0.70 14.71
C ARG A 286 -4.88 0.85 16.07
N ALA A 287 -3.89 1.73 16.12
CA ALA A 287 -3.24 2.13 17.35
C ALA A 287 -4.08 3.21 18.04
N ASP A 288 -4.50 2.92 19.27
CA ASP A 288 -5.22 3.90 20.08
C ASP A 288 -4.32 5.09 20.38
N TRP A 289 -4.89 6.29 20.36
CA TRP A 289 -4.24 7.48 20.86
C TRP A 289 -4.90 7.86 22.18
N LYS A 290 -4.09 8.06 23.21
CA LYS A 290 -4.52 8.65 24.48
C LYS A 290 -3.70 9.90 24.67
N THR A 291 -4.33 11.02 25.00
CA THR A 291 -3.61 12.21 25.42
C THR A 291 -2.64 11.80 26.54
N PRO A 292 -1.34 11.87 26.29
CA PRO A 292 -0.38 11.26 27.18
C PRO A 292 -0.25 12.09 28.45
N ASP A 293 -0.10 11.41 29.58
CA ASP A 293 0.32 12.05 30.82
C ASP A 293 1.79 12.43 30.69
N LEU A 294 2.02 13.73 30.51
CA LEU A 294 3.35 14.33 30.37
C LEU A 294 4.06 14.43 31.72
N ASP A 295 3.30 14.37 32.82
CA ASP A 295 3.78 14.54 34.19
C ASP A 295 3.91 13.20 34.92
N TRP A 296 3.88 12.07 34.20
CA TRP A 296 4.04 10.77 34.82
C TRP A 296 5.42 10.64 35.47
N THR A 297 5.45 10.68 36.81
CA THR A 297 6.66 10.63 37.64
C THR A 297 7.11 9.21 37.97
N GLY A 298 6.71 8.23 37.15
CA GLY A 298 7.12 6.84 37.32
C GLY A 298 6.23 5.98 38.22
N SER A 299 5.08 6.50 38.68
CA SER A 299 4.13 5.73 39.48
C SER A 299 3.63 4.46 38.77
N VAL A 300 3.34 3.41 39.54
CA VAL A 300 2.87 2.12 38.99
C VAL A 300 1.59 2.32 38.18
N ARG A 301 1.56 1.82 36.94
CA ARG A 301 0.38 1.77 36.08
C ARG A 301 0.09 0.33 35.65
N THR A 302 -1.19 0.05 35.42
CA THR A 302 -1.65 -1.25 34.91
C THR A 302 -2.60 -1.02 33.74
N MET A 303 -2.46 -1.83 32.69
CA MET A 303 -3.33 -1.79 31.51
C MET A 303 -3.60 -3.20 30.96
N LYS A 304 -4.67 -3.31 30.18
CA LYS A 304 -4.99 -4.51 29.40
C LYS A 304 -4.50 -4.35 27.96
N VAL A 305 -3.97 -5.44 27.41
CA VAL A 305 -3.49 -5.53 26.03
C VAL A 305 -4.24 -6.67 25.35
N ALA A 306 -5.14 -6.33 24.44
CA ALA A 306 -5.97 -7.32 23.76
C ALA A 306 -5.17 -8.10 22.70
N ALA A 307 -5.40 -9.40 22.60
CA ALA A 307 -4.69 -10.29 21.67
C ALA A 307 -5.13 -10.10 20.21
N ASN A 308 -6.33 -9.58 19.98
CA ASN A 308 -6.93 -9.38 18.66
C ASN A 308 -6.79 -7.95 18.12
N ARG A 309 -5.82 -7.20 18.64
CA ARG A 309 -5.54 -5.82 18.27
C ARG A 309 -4.04 -5.58 18.19
N GLY A 310 -3.65 -4.56 17.42
CA GLY A 310 -2.28 -4.09 17.32
C GLY A 310 -1.82 -3.35 18.59
N TRP A 311 -1.06 -2.26 18.40
CA TRP A 311 -0.47 -1.50 19.50
C TRP A 311 -1.49 -0.76 20.37
N HIS A 312 -1.33 -0.88 21.69
CA HIS A 312 -2.11 -0.20 22.72
C HIS A 312 -1.28 0.89 23.39
N SER A 313 -1.76 2.12 23.40
CA SER A 313 -1.09 3.23 24.08
C SER A 313 -1.15 3.08 25.60
N ALA A 314 0.00 3.21 26.25
CA ALA A 314 0.11 3.30 27.70
C ALA A 314 -0.24 4.71 28.24
N GLY A 315 -0.36 5.71 27.34
CA GLY A 315 -0.71 7.08 27.69
C GLY A 315 0.33 7.78 28.56
N VAL A 316 1.62 7.51 28.36
CA VAL A 316 2.73 8.12 29.09
C VAL A 316 3.87 8.50 28.14
N LYS A 317 4.55 9.61 28.45
CA LYS A 317 5.87 9.94 27.91
C LYS A 317 6.94 9.25 28.75
N ILE A 318 7.93 8.66 28.10
CA ILE A 318 9.14 8.14 28.75
C ILE A 318 10.33 9.03 28.34
N PRO A 319 11.01 9.70 29.28
CA PRO A 319 12.20 10.48 28.99
C PRO A 319 13.38 9.61 28.52
N ALA A 320 14.24 10.17 27.67
CA ALA A 320 15.51 9.53 27.31
C ALA A 320 16.34 9.17 28.55
N GLY A 321 16.91 7.96 28.56
CA GLY A 321 17.71 7.41 29.65
C GLY A 321 16.90 6.84 30.83
N ALA A 322 15.57 7.04 30.88
CA ALA A 322 14.75 6.47 31.93
C ALA A 322 14.63 4.95 31.79
N GLU A 323 14.72 4.24 32.92
CA GLU A 323 14.44 2.81 33.01
C GLU A 323 12.95 2.59 33.29
N ILE A 324 12.36 1.58 32.64
CA ILE A 324 11.00 1.11 32.90
C ILE A 324 11.08 -0.36 33.28
N GLN A 325 10.51 -0.70 34.44
CA GLN A 325 10.27 -2.09 34.79
C GLN A 325 8.86 -2.48 34.38
N VAL A 326 8.76 -3.56 33.62
CA VAL A 326 7.50 -4.08 33.09
C VAL A 326 7.28 -5.50 33.62
N LYS A 327 6.04 -5.81 33.99
CA LYS A 327 5.57 -7.16 34.30
C LYS A 327 4.29 -7.42 33.52
N ALA A 328 4.23 -8.54 32.82
CA ALA A 328 3.05 -8.98 32.09
C ALA A 328 2.57 -10.34 32.62
N THR A 329 1.25 -10.47 32.75
CA THR A 329 0.57 -11.72 33.13
C THR A 329 -0.68 -11.93 32.28
N GLY A 330 -1.21 -13.15 32.26
CA GLY A 330 -2.44 -13.47 31.54
C GLY A 330 -2.27 -14.69 30.65
N ARG A 331 -3.39 -15.15 30.08
CA ARG A 331 -3.45 -16.29 29.19
C ARG A 331 -4.45 -15.96 28.09
N TYR A 332 -4.05 -16.20 26.85
CA TYR A 332 -4.82 -15.86 25.65
C TYR A 332 -4.62 -16.93 24.58
N SER A 333 -5.45 -16.92 23.55
CA SER A 333 -5.34 -17.84 22.43
C SER A 333 -5.03 -17.08 21.14
N LEU A 334 -4.08 -17.58 20.38
CA LEU A 334 -3.70 -17.05 19.07
C LEU A 334 -3.91 -18.11 18.01
N GLY A 335 -4.46 -17.69 16.86
CA GLY A 335 -4.88 -18.61 15.83
C GLY A 335 -6.05 -19.52 16.27
N ASN A 336 -6.73 -20.14 15.31
CA ASN A 336 -7.68 -21.22 15.59
C ASN A 336 -7.45 -22.50 14.78
N GLN A 337 -6.47 -22.51 13.86
CA GLN A 337 -6.13 -23.67 13.02
C GLN A 337 -4.73 -24.21 13.32
N PRO A 338 -4.56 -25.56 13.43
CA PRO A 338 -5.62 -26.57 13.47
C PRO A 338 -6.39 -26.60 14.80
N ARG A 339 -5.88 -25.90 15.82
CA ARG A 339 -6.51 -25.65 17.12
C ARG A 339 -5.96 -24.36 17.71
N PRO A 340 -6.65 -23.73 18.66
CA PRO A 340 -6.12 -22.52 19.30
C PRO A 340 -4.78 -22.75 20.00
N TRP A 341 -3.80 -21.89 19.74
CA TRP A 341 -2.53 -21.90 20.47
C TRP A 341 -2.68 -21.08 21.74
N ILE A 342 -2.62 -21.75 22.87
CA ILE A 342 -2.68 -21.05 24.15
C ILE A 342 -1.32 -20.47 24.48
N CYS A 343 -1.28 -19.17 24.68
CA CYS A 343 -0.09 -18.38 24.94
C CYS A 343 -0.18 -17.67 26.29
N GLU A 344 1.01 -17.33 26.78
CA GLU A 344 1.26 -16.48 27.95
C GLU A 344 2.30 -15.42 27.54
N PRO A 345 2.57 -14.39 28.36
CA PRO A 345 3.43 -13.27 27.97
C PRO A 345 4.82 -13.61 27.41
N PRO A 346 5.53 -14.68 27.83
CA PRO A 346 6.75 -15.14 27.16
C PRO A 346 6.61 -15.55 25.70
N GLY A 347 5.38 -15.83 25.24
CA GLY A 347 5.09 -16.40 23.93
C GLY A 347 5.41 -17.90 23.82
N VAL A 348 5.12 -18.46 22.66
CA VAL A 348 5.38 -19.86 22.28
C VAL A 348 6.24 -19.89 21.01
N THR A 349 7.13 -20.87 20.91
CA THR A 349 8.15 -20.94 19.85
C THR A 349 7.69 -21.67 18.58
N VAL A 350 6.38 -21.91 18.42
CA VAL A 350 5.80 -22.59 17.24
C VAL A 350 5.90 -21.75 15.96
N ARG A 351 5.85 -20.43 16.11
CA ARG A 351 5.96 -19.43 15.04
C ARG A 351 6.67 -18.20 15.59
N TYR A 352 7.27 -17.46 14.68
CA TYR A 352 7.93 -16.19 14.99
C TYR A 352 7.43 -15.13 14.02
N HIS A 353 7.19 -13.92 14.53
CA HIS A 353 6.98 -12.74 13.72
C HIS A 353 8.07 -11.73 14.08
N ARG A 354 8.83 -11.28 13.09
CA ARG A 354 10.01 -10.40 13.26
C ARG A 354 11.00 -10.82 14.35
N GLY A 355 11.29 -12.12 14.43
CA GLY A 355 12.24 -12.65 15.41
C GLY A 355 11.71 -12.73 16.85
N HIS A 356 10.41 -12.49 17.06
CA HIS A 356 9.73 -12.64 18.34
C HIS A 356 8.82 -13.88 18.33
N PRO A 357 8.84 -14.71 19.39
CA PRO A 357 7.91 -15.82 19.54
C PRO A 357 6.44 -15.36 19.45
N LEU A 358 5.61 -16.21 18.85
CA LEU A 358 4.16 -16.00 18.78
C LEU A 358 3.58 -15.76 20.17
N GLY A 359 2.81 -14.70 20.31
CA GLY A 359 2.14 -14.30 21.53
C GLY A 359 3.02 -13.67 22.59
N MET A 360 4.29 -13.38 22.32
CA MET A 360 5.11 -12.63 23.25
C MET A 360 4.55 -11.23 23.48
N VAL A 361 4.47 -10.76 24.73
CA VAL A 361 4.20 -9.34 24.98
C VAL A 361 5.43 -8.52 24.57
N LEU A 362 5.19 -7.47 23.78
CA LEU A 362 6.20 -6.55 23.27
C LEU A 362 5.89 -5.13 23.76
N ALA A 363 6.94 -4.34 23.96
CA ALA A 363 6.86 -2.91 24.21
C ALA A 363 7.46 -2.16 23.02
N ALA A 364 6.82 -1.09 22.57
CA ALA A 364 7.39 -0.13 21.64
C ALA A 364 7.54 1.21 22.34
N LEU A 365 8.74 1.79 22.24
CA LEU A 365 9.01 3.18 22.55
C LEU A 365 9.04 3.95 21.23
N VAL A 366 7.95 4.66 20.96
CA VAL A 366 7.76 5.40 19.71
C VAL A 366 8.35 6.82 19.86
N PRO A 367 9.36 7.19 19.06
CA PRO A 367 9.93 8.52 19.02
C PRO A 367 8.91 9.67 19.00
N ILE A 368 9.07 10.66 19.88
CA ILE A 368 8.29 11.91 19.85
C ILE A 368 8.85 12.90 18.84
N ALA A 369 10.18 13.03 18.82
CA ALA A 369 10.89 13.89 17.90
C ALA A 369 11.03 13.22 16.53
N ASP A 370 10.97 14.03 15.47
CA ASP A 370 11.24 13.57 14.13
C ASP A 370 12.73 13.16 14.00
N GLY A 371 13.02 12.34 12.99
CA GLY A 371 14.40 12.07 12.61
C GLY A 371 14.99 13.22 11.80
N GLU A 372 16.25 13.07 11.45
CA GLU A 372 16.95 14.04 10.60
C GLU A 372 16.55 13.84 9.13
N ASN A 373 16.69 14.89 8.32
CA ASN A 373 16.49 14.84 6.87
C ASN A 373 15.12 14.29 6.40
N GLY A 374 14.07 14.46 7.21
CA GLY A 374 12.71 14.03 6.85
C GLY A 374 12.49 12.52 6.90
N VAL A 375 13.32 11.81 7.68
CA VAL A 375 13.19 10.37 7.98
C VAL A 375 12.64 10.21 9.41
N VAL A 376 11.90 9.14 9.70
CA VAL A 376 11.49 8.83 11.08
C VAL A 376 12.65 8.21 11.86
N ARG A 377 12.75 8.48 13.16
CA ARG A 377 13.69 7.74 14.01
C ARG A 377 13.23 6.27 14.12
N PRO A 378 14.15 5.30 14.18
CA PRO A 378 13.77 3.91 14.41
C PRO A 378 13.02 3.73 15.72
N LEU A 379 11.97 2.90 15.71
CA LEU A 379 11.27 2.51 16.93
C LEU A 379 12.18 1.60 17.76
N GLN A 380 12.15 1.77 19.08
CA GLN A 380 12.73 0.80 19.99
C GLN A 380 11.66 -0.21 20.37
N VAL A 381 11.71 -1.40 19.77
CA VAL A 381 10.82 -2.53 20.10
C VAL A 381 11.57 -3.54 20.98
N GLU A 382 11.03 -3.81 22.16
CA GLU A 382 11.68 -4.64 23.18
C GLU A 382 10.82 -5.85 23.55
N LYS A 383 11.51 -6.96 23.81
CA LYS A 383 10.90 -8.20 24.32
C LYS A 383 10.53 -7.99 25.78
N VAL A 384 9.23 -8.01 26.11
CA VAL A 384 8.79 -7.94 27.51
C VAL A 384 8.71 -9.33 28.13
N GLY A 385 8.12 -10.30 27.44
CA GLY A 385 7.88 -11.60 28.02
C GLY A 385 7.02 -11.50 29.31
N SER A 386 7.39 -12.22 30.37
CA SER A 386 6.77 -12.04 31.70
C SER A 386 7.26 -10.80 32.45
N ARG A 387 8.52 -10.41 32.26
CA ARG A 387 9.15 -9.25 32.89
C ARG A 387 10.30 -8.73 32.04
N ALA A 388 10.46 -7.42 32.00
CA ALA A 388 11.61 -6.77 31.38
C ALA A 388 11.99 -5.48 32.13
N SER A 389 13.26 -5.12 32.01
CA SER A 389 13.75 -3.77 32.27
C SER A 389 14.14 -3.16 30.93
N ILE A 390 13.60 -1.98 30.63
CA ILE A 390 13.76 -1.29 29.34
C ILE A 390 14.29 0.11 29.61
N VAL A 391 15.44 0.45 29.04
CA VAL A 391 15.97 1.82 29.07
C VAL A 391 15.55 2.52 27.78
N ALA A 392 14.86 3.65 27.91
CA ALA A 392 14.45 4.45 26.76
C ALA A 392 15.68 5.13 26.14
N LYS A 393 15.94 4.85 24.85
CA LYS A 393 17.05 5.49 24.13
C LYS A 393 16.81 6.97 23.83
N GLN A 394 15.55 7.40 23.91
CA GLN A 394 15.09 8.73 23.53
C GLN A 394 13.69 9.01 24.10
N ASP A 395 13.30 10.28 24.10
CA ASP A 395 11.95 10.71 24.46
C ASP A 395 10.91 10.02 23.58
N SER A 396 10.06 9.22 24.21
CA SER A 396 9.19 8.28 23.50
C SER A 396 7.80 8.14 24.12
N TRP A 397 6.82 7.77 23.31
CA TRP A 397 5.53 7.25 23.77
C TRP A 397 5.63 5.74 23.99
N LEU A 398 5.11 5.25 25.12
CA LEU A 398 5.09 3.82 25.42
C LEU A 398 3.82 3.14 24.87
N TYR A 399 4.03 2.06 24.12
CA TYR A 399 2.99 1.19 23.57
C TYR A 399 3.26 -0.28 23.91
N PHE A 400 2.21 -1.08 23.99
CA PHE A 400 2.30 -2.52 24.16
C PHE A 400 1.46 -3.27 23.14
N ARG A 401 1.91 -4.47 22.76
CA ARG A 401 1.09 -5.42 21.99
C ARG A 401 1.38 -6.86 22.41
N ILE A 402 0.45 -7.75 22.11
CA ILE A 402 0.73 -9.18 22.01
C ILE A 402 1.24 -9.43 20.58
N GLY A 403 2.40 -10.07 20.48
CA GLY A 403 3.09 -10.30 19.21
C GLY A 403 2.39 -11.38 18.38
N ASP A 404 2.05 -11.04 17.15
CA ASP A 404 1.52 -11.94 16.12
C ASP A 404 1.73 -11.28 14.75
N ASP A 405 1.46 -11.99 13.67
CA ASP A 405 1.38 -11.37 12.37
C ASP A 405 0.20 -10.36 12.33
N PRO A 406 0.43 -9.09 11.92
CA PRO A 406 -0.63 -8.09 11.78
C PRO A 406 -1.79 -8.51 10.87
N SER A 407 -1.61 -9.50 9.99
CA SER A 407 -2.66 -10.08 9.15
C SER A 407 -3.47 -11.19 9.84
N GLU A 408 -2.97 -11.78 10.93
CA GLU A 408 -3.58 -12.94 11.61
C GLU A 408 -4.32 -12.57 12.91
N LEU A 409 -4.60 -11.27 13.17
CA LEU A 409 -5.23 -10.84 14.43
C LEU A 409 -6.71 -11.26 14.59
N ALA A 410 -7.35 -11.76 13.54
CA ALA A 410 -8.80 -11.91 13.49
C ALA A 410 -9.37 -13.05 14.35
N ASP A 411 -8.59 -14.10 14.56
CA ASP A 411 -8.97 -15.28 15.34
C ASP A 411 -8.31 -15.35 16.73
N ASN A 412 -7.58 -14.30 17.10
CA ASN A 412 -6.99 -14.14 18.42
C ASN A 412 -8.07 -13.79 19.46
N GLN A 413 -7.90 -14.26 20.70
CA GLN A 413 -8.83 -14.03 21.80
C GLN A 413 -8.13 -13.87 23.14
N GLY A 414 -8.73 -13.08 24.04
CA GLY A 414 -8.21 -12.81 25.37
C GLY A 414 -7.27 -11.60 25.41
N GLU A 415 -6.60 -11.45 26.54
CA GLU A 415 -5.78 -10.28 26.86
C GLU A 415 -4.64 -10.61 27.82
N ALA A 416 -3.59 -9.80 27.76
CA ALA A 416 -2.57 -9.72 28.80
C ALA A 416 -2.85 -8.53 29.72
N THR A 417 -2.46 -8.65 30.99
CA THR A 417 -2.39 -7.54 31.94
C THR A 417 -0.93 -7.12 32.05
N VAL A 418 -0.64 -5.86 31.71
CA VAL A 418 0.69 -5.28 31.78
C VAL A 418 0.72 -4.26 32.89
N GLN A 419 1.65 -4.43 33.83
CA GLN A 419 1.99 -3.46 34.86
C GLN A 419 3.37 -2.89 34.55
N PHE A 420 3.53 -1.57 34.66
CA PHE A 420 4.81 -0.90 34.45
C PHE A 420 5.03 0.22 35.47
N VAL A 421 6.30 0.49 35.76
CA VAL A 421 6.76 1.48 36.74
C VAL A 421 8.13 2.00 36.29
N GLN A 422 8.44 3.26 36.56
CA GLN A 422 9.82 3.73 36.47
C GLN A 422 10.40 3.69 37.89
N PRO A 423 11.40 2.83 38.16
CA PRO A 423 12.00 2.72 39.48
C PRO A 423 12.58 4.07 39.91
N ALA A 424 12.54 4.35 41.21
CA ALA A 424 13.21 5.51 41.76
C ALA A 424 14.73 5.44 41.47
N PRO A 425 15.38 6.57 41.15
CA PRO A 425 16.80 6.62 40.82
C PRO A 425 17.72 6.13 41.95
#